data_AF-A0A954TB72-F1
#
_entry.id   AF-A0A954TB72-F1
#
_cell.length_a   1.000
_cell.length_b   1.000
_cell.length_c   1.000
_cell.angle_alpha   90.00
_cell.angle_beta   90.00
_cell.angle_gamma   90.00
#
_symmetry.space_group_name_H-M   'P 1'
#
loop_
_entity.id
_entity.type
_entity.pdbx_description
1 polymer ?
#
loop_
_entity_poly.entity_id
_entity_poly.type
_entity_poly.pdbx_seq_one_letter_code
_entity_poly.pdbx_strand_id
1 'polypeptide(L)'
;MTIAYLDTYSGIAGDMTLAALVDAGADREYLTQQINSLKLGDVQLRFSETQRHCFRALRLDVVHAPEHVHRHLSDIERLINNSSLTDQERNLALRVFRRLGKAEAKVHGTSLEQVHFHEVGAIDSIVDIVGVSVAICSMGISQVVAAAPPLGTGTVHIAHGRVSLPAPATAELMVGLPIRSCDIQAELTTPTGAAILASIVDQFGSLPGMRIDRIGYGAGHKDFESHANLLRVVIGSVASDSQDEIVLLETNLDNITGERMGFAIDQLWKSGALDVYTTAISMKKNRPGILLSVICHPQRQADVESCIFAHTGTLGIRRSRLPRTTLDRQLISVETPYGISRVKVAWSKSPSGESRLLFSPEFEDCKVLALANSLALDQVFDEVLKSARASTKNLTGRQEENAVSHDIHRHHGQHDHDHDHDHDHDHDHDHDHDHDHDHDHGHDHHH
;
A
#
# COMPACT_ATOMS: atom_id res chain seq x y z
N MET A 1 -2.70 -3.06 -7.74
CA MET A 1 -3.21 -2.65 -6.42
C MET A 1 -2.99 -1.15 -6.30
N THR A 2 -4.06 -0.39 -6.09
CA THR A 2 -4.01 1.08 -5.96
C THR A 2 -3.91 1.45 -4.49
N ILE A 3 -2.92 2.28 -4.16
CA ILE A 3 -2.62 2.75 -2.81
C ILE A 3 -2.87 4.25 -2.77
N ALA A 4 -3.54 4.73 -1.72
CA ALA A 4 -3.56 6.13 -1.35
C ALA A 4 -2.73 6.33 -0.08
N TYR A 5 -1.75 7.23 -0.12
CA TYR A 5 -1.02 7.69 1.05
C TYR A 5 -1.53 9.05 1.50
N LEU A 6 -2.02 9.14 2.74
CA LEU A 6 -2.44 10.38 3.38
C LEU A 6 -1.26 10.98 4.14
N ASP A 7 -0.72 12.08 3.62
CA ASP A 7 0.27 12.89 4.31
C ASP A 7 -0.44 13.91 5.21
N THR A 8 -0.60 13.52 6.48
CA THR A 8 -1.32 14.26 7.51
C THR A 8 -0.45 15.32 8.20
N TYR A 9 0.63 15.80 7.57
CA TYR A 9 1.60 16.72 8.19
C TYR A 9 0.94 17.92 8.90
N SER A 10 -0.07 18.53 8.30
CA SER A 10 -0.79 19.69 8.86
C SER A 10 -2.11 19.32 9.53
N GLY A 11 -2.34 18.02 9.80
CA GLY A 11 -3.61 17.52 10.30
C GLY A 11 -4.51 16.95 9.20
N ILE A 12 -5.78 16.74 9.57
CA ILE A 12 -6.80 16.19 8.69
C ILE A 12 -8.20 16.63 9.13
N ALA A 13 -9.03 16.97 8.16
CA ALA A 13 -10.45 17.22 8.31
C ALA A 13 -11.23 16.57 7.15
N GLY A 14 -12.55 16.49 7.28
CA GLY A 14 -13.41 15.83 6.28
C GLY A 14 -13.35 16.51 4.92
N ASP A 15 -13.64 17.81 4.91
CA ASP A 15 -13.50 18.74 3.79
C ASP A 15 -12.12 18.68 3.11
N MET A 16 -11.04 18.72 3.92
CA MET A 16 -9.66 18.61 3.44
C MET A 16 -9.42 17.28 2.74
N THR A 17 -9.95 16.19 3.30
CA THR A 17 -9.80 14.84 2.72
C THR A 17 -10.52 14.74 1.39
N LEU A 18 -11.77 15.20 1.33
CA LEU A 18 -12.57 15.17 0.11
C LEU A 18 -11.96 16.06 -0.97
N ALA A 19 -11.56 17.29 -0.62
CA ALA A 19 -10.91 18.21 -1.55
C ALA A 19 -9.60 17.65 -2.10
N ALA A 20 -8.78 17.00 -1.26
CA ALA A 20 -7.53 16.38 -1.71
C ALA A 20 -7.76 15.19 -2.66
N LEU A 21 -8.78 14.36 -2.41
CA LEU A 21 -9.15 13.26 -3.31
C LEU A 21 -9.68 13.77 -4.65
N VAL A 22 -10.49 14.84 -4.64
CA VAL A 22 -10.97 15.50 -5.87
C VAL A 22 -9.82 16.13 -6.65
N ASP A 23 -8.88 16.78 -5.96
CA ASP A 23 -7.68 17.32 -6.60
C ASP A 23 -6.78 16.21 -7.20
N ALA A 24 -6.77 15.03 -6.58
CA ALA A 24 -6.12 13.83 -7.10
C ALA A 24 -6.91 13.12 -8.22
N GLY A 25 -8.05 13.69 -8.65
CA GLY A 25 -8.82 13.23 -9.80
C GLY A 25 -10.04 12.36 -9.48
N ALA A 26 -10.64 12.49 -8.29
CA ALA A 26 -11.99 11.96 -8.07
C ALA A 26 -13.03 12.74 -8.90
N ASP A 27 -14.02 12.04 -9.45
CA ASP A 27 -15.03 12.61 -10.33
C ASP A 27 -16.03 13.49 -9.54
N ARG A 28 -16.03 14.80 -9.84
CA ARG A 28 -16.88 15.80 -9.18
C ARG A 28 -18.36 15.63 -9.51
N GLU A 29 -18.67 15.23 -10.73
CA GLU A 29 -20.05 15.06 -11.21
C GLU A 29 -20.66 13.84 -10.56
N TYR A 30 -19.91 12.74 -10.52
CA TYR A 30 -20.32 11.53 -9.81
C TYR A 30 -20.51 11.79 -8.31
N LEU A 31 -19.56 12.48 -7.66
CA LEU A 31 -19.69 12.89 -6.25
C LEU A 31 -20.95 13.71 -6.00
N THR A 32 -21.21 14.71 -6.84
CA THR A 32 -22.39 15.57 -6.72
C THR A 32 -23.67 14.77 -6.90
N GLN A 33 -23.71 13.84 -7.87
CA GLN A 33 -24.85 12.94 -8.08
C GLN A 33 -25.12 12.07 -6.84
N GLN A 34 -24.08 11.48 -6.24
CA GLN A 34 -24.23 10.65 -5.06
C GLN A 34 -24.68 11.45 -3.84
N ILE A 35 -24.12 12.63 -3.60
CA ILE A 35 -24.56 13.52 -2.51
C ILE A 35 -26.02 13.95 -2.69
N ASN A 36 -26.43 14.33 -3.90
CA ASN A 36 -27.82 14.70 -4.19
C ASN A 36 -28.81 13.55 -3.95
N SER A 37 -28.37 12.30 -4.13
CA SER A 37 -29.20 11.12 -3.86
C SER A 37 -29.58 10.95 -2.39
N LEU A 38 -28.83 11.56 -1.46
CA LEU A 38 -29.15 11.60 -0.03
C LEU A 38 -30.38 12.49 0.28
N LYS A 39 -30.81 13.34 -0.67
CA LYS A 39 -31.97 14.24 -0.53
C LYS A 39 -31.86 15.18 0.69
N LEU A 40 -30.67 15.76 0.89
CA LEU A 40 -30.37 16.70 1.98
C LEU A 40 -30.90 18.13 1.75
N GLY A 41 -31.77 18.34 0.75
CA GLY A 41 -32.20 19.66 0.32
C GLY A 41 -31.30 20.23 -0.79
N ASP A 42 -31.24 21.57 -0.88
CA ASP A 42 -30.38 22.28 -1.84
C ASP A 42 -28.95 22.37 -1.26
N VAL A 43 -28.15 21.35 -1.54
CA VAL A 43 -26.74 21.24 -1.15
C VAL A 43 -25.88 21.33 -2.40
N GLN A 44 -24.91 22.25 -2.40
CA GLN A 44 -23.99 22.45 -3.51
C GLN A 44 -22.55 22.30 -3.05
N LEU A 45 -21.79 21.44 -3.75
CA LEU A 45 -20.36 21.26 -3.52
C LEU A 45 -19.59 22.27 -4.36
N ARG A 46 -18.95 23.24 -3.72
CA ARG A 46 -18.11 24.22 -4.42
C ARG A 46 -16.65 23.90 -4.19
N PHE A 47 -15.99 23.42 -5.25
CA PHE A 47 -14.54 23.26 -5.27
C PHE A 47 -13.88 24.49 -5.88
N SER A 48 -13.02 25.16 -5.12
CA SER A 48 -12.28 26.33 -5.58
C SER A 48 -10.78 26.14 -5.40
N GLU A 49 -9.98 26.60 -6.35
CA GLU A 49 -8.53 26.64 -6.18
C GLU A 49 -8.16 27.76 -5.22
N THR A 50 -7.25 27.47 -4.30
CA THR A 50 -6.74 28.43 -3.32
C THR A 50 -5.24 28.26 -3.15
N GLN A 51 -4.60 29.26 -2.55
CA GLN A 51 -3.21 29.19 -2.12
C GLN A 51 -3.14 29.22 -0.61
N ARG A 52 -2.47 28.22 -0.01
CA ARG A 52 -2.08 28.23 1.40
C ARG A 52 -0.58 28.45 1.45
N HIS A 53 -0.16 29.62 1.94
CA HIS A 53 1.17 30.17 1.68
C HIS A 53 1.47 30.21 0.18
N CYS A 54 2.45 29.44 -0.28
CA CYS A 54 2.87 29.39 -1.68
C CYS A 54 2.43 28.09 -2.39
N PHE A 55 1.58 27.28 -1.76
CA PHE A 55 1.14 26.00 -2.29
C PHE A 55 -0.30 26.06 -2.80
N ARG A 56 -0.48 25.65 -4.05
CA ARG A 56 -1.79 25.50 -4.69
C ARG A 56 -2.52 24.29 -4.12
N ALA A 57 -3.78 24.47 -3.76
CA ALA A 57 -4.64 23.41 -3.24
C ALA A 57 -6.11 23.64 -3.61
N LEU A 58 -6.91 22.59 -3.50
CA LEU A 58 -8.35 22.67 -3.66
C LEU A 58 -9.02 22.87 -2.30
N ARG A 59 -9.98 23.78 -2.23
CA ARG A 59 -10.85 23.97 -1.07
C ARG A 59 -12.26 23.52 -1.43
N LEU A 60 -12.90 22.80 -0.51
CA LEU A 60 -14.31 22.49 -0.57
C LEU A 60 -15.09 23.48 0.31
N ASP A 61 -16.12 24.08 -0.25
CA ASP A 61 -17.16 24.77 0.50
C ASP A 61 -18.50 24.06 0.24
N VAL A 62 -19.17 23.60 1.29
CA VAL A 62 -20.50 22.99 1.22
C VAL A 62 -21.53 24.09 1.40
N VAL A 63 -22.20 24.48 0.32
CA VAL A 63 -23.20 25.56 0.34
C VAL A 63 -24.58 24.94 0.54
N HIS A 64 -25.24 25.30 1.64
CA HIS A 64 -26.61 24.89 1.95
C HIS A 64 -27.34 25.98 2.75
N ALA A 65 -28.67 25.91 2.79
CA ALA A 65 -29.46 26.81 3.63
C ALA A 65 -29.18 26.55 5.13
N PRO A 66 -29.20 27.58 6.00
CA PRO A 66 -29.02 27.38 7.44
C PRO A 66 -30.07 26.41 7.98
N GLU A 67 -29.63 25.31 8.58
CA GLU A 67 -30.49 24.37 9.28
C GLU A 67 -30.01 24.20 10.73
N HIS A 68 -30.95 24.25 11.66
CA HIS A 68 -30.75 23.83 13.06
C HIS A 68 -31.37 22.44 13.31
N VAL A 69 -31.16 21.52 12.36
CA VAL A 69 -31.68 20.15 12.48
C VAL A 69 -30.62 19.29 13.16
N HIS A 70 -30.87 18.93 14.42
CA HIS A 70 -30.12 17.89 15.09
C HIS A 70 -30.51 16.53 14.51
N ARG A 71 -29.53 15.80 13.95
CA ARG A 71 -29.73 14.45 13.41
C ARG A 71 -29.15 13.42 14.36
N HIS A 72 -29.88 12.34 14.56
CA HIS A 72 -29.37 11.14 15.21
C HIS A 72 -28.62 10.26 14.21
N LEU A 73 -27.81 9.34 14.73
CA LEU A 73 -27.16 8.33 13.89
C LEU A 73 -28.18 7.54 13.05
N SER A 74 -29.33 7.17 13.63
CA SER A 74 -30.40 6.47 12.90
C SER A 74 -30.95 7.26 11.71
N ASP A 75 -30.96 8.59 11.79
CA ASP A 75 -31.40 9.45 10.68
C ASP A 75 -30.38 9.42 9.55
N ILE A 76 -29.09 9.54 9.89
CA ILE A 76 -27.99 9.47 8.93
C ILE A 76 -27.93 8.09 8.26
N GLU A 77 -28.06 7.00 9.03
CA GLU A 77 -28.08 5.65 8.47
C GLU A 77 -29.24 5.47 7.49
N ARG A 78 -30.43 6.01 7.80
CA ARG A 78 -31.59 5.97 6.92
C ARG A 78 -31.38 6.79 5.65
N LEU A 79 -30.75 7.95 5.72
CA LEU A 79 -30.40 8.77 4.55
C LEU A 79 -29.45 7.99 3.62
N ILE A 80 -28.39 7.40 4.19
CA ILE A 80 -27.40 6.61 3.45
C ILE A 80 -28.05 5.35 2.84
N ASN A 81 -28.88 4.63 3.60
CA ASN A 81 -29.51 3.40 3.11
C ASN A 81 -30.52 3.64 1.98
N ASN A 82 -31.18 4.79 1.96
CA ASN A 82 -32.16 5.17 0.93
C ASN A 82 -31.57 5.93 -0.26
N SER A 83 -30.25 6.08 -0.31
CA SER A 83 -29.51 6.78 -1.37
C SER A 83 -29.20 5.87 -2.57
N SER A 84 -28.60 6.43 -3.62
CA SER A 84 -28.14 5.66 -4.79
C SER A 84 -26.71 5.12 -4.67
N LEU A 85 -26.11 5.23 -3.47
CA LEU A 85 -24.74 4.76 -3.21
C LEU A 85 -24.62 3.26 -3.51
N THR A 86 -23.48 2.87 -4.06
CA THR A 86 -23.11 1.45 -4.18
C THR A 86 -22.95 0.81 -2.80
N ASP A 87 -22.97 -0.52 -2.73
CA ASP A 87 -22.77 -1.25 -1.48
C ASP A 87 -21.44 -0.91 -0.80
N GLN A 88 -20.37 -0.73 -1.59
CA GLN A 88 -19.06 -0.42 -1.05
C GLN A 88 -19.03 0.98 -0.41
N GLU A 89 -19.57 1.98 -1.10
CA GLU A 89 -19.62 3.38 -0.64
C GLU A 89 -20.50 3.51 0.60
N ARG A 90 -21.70 2.91 0.56
CA ARG A 90 -22.64 2.88 1.69
C ARG A 90 -22.01 2.22 2.91
N ASN A 91 -21.40 1.04 2.75
CA ASN A 91 -20.79 0.33 3.87
C ASN A 91 -19.59 1.08 4.46
N LEU A 92 -18.82 1.79 3.63
CA LEU A 92 -17.72 2.63 4.10
C LEU A 92 -18.24 3.85 4.88
N ALA A 93 -19.22 4.58 4.35
CA ALA A 93 -19.81 5.74 5.03
C ALA A 93 -20.44 5.36 6.38
N LEU A 94 -21.24 4.29 6.41
CA LEU A 94 -21.85 3.78 7.64
C LEU A 94 -20.81 3.36 8.68
N ARG A 95 -19.68 2.78 8.25
CA ARG A 95 -18.58 2.39 9.14
C ARG A 95 -17.97 3.62 9.83
N VAL A 96 -17.71 4.68 9.07
CA VAL A 96 -17.17 5.95 9.59
C VAL A 96 -18.15 6.56 10.59
N PHE A 97 -19.43 6.69 10.22
CA PHE A 97 -20.46 7.24 11.11
C PHE A 97 -20.67 6.44 12.38
N ARG A 98 -20.67 5.10 12.30
CA ARG A 98 -20.79 4.23 13.48
C ARG A 98 -19.59 4.36 14.40
N ARG A 99 -18.37 4.50 13.86
CA ARG A 99 -17.17 4.69 14.68
C ARG A 99 -17.21 6.05 15.40
N LEU A 100 -17.54 7.10 14.68
CA LEU A 100 -17.77 8.43 15.23
C LEU A 100 -18.87 8.43 16.30
N GLY A 101 -20.04 7.87 16.01
CA GLY A 101 -21.15 7.77 16.95
C GLY A 101 -20.78 7.02 18.22
N LYS A 102 -19.97 5.97 18.14
CA LYS A 102 -19.47 5.26 19.33
C LYS A 102 -18.55 6.11 20.19
N ALA A 103 -17.70 6.93 19.57
CA ALA A 103 -16.84 7.85 20.30
C ALA A 103 -17.67 8.93 21.00
N GLU A 104 -18.64 9.54 20.29
CA GLU A 104 -19.55 10.53 20.86
C GLU A 104 -20.40 9.96 21.99
N ALA A 105 -20.99 8.77 21.81
CA ALA A 105 -21.74 8.06 22.86
C ALA A 105 -20.92 7.91 24.14
N LYS A 106 -19.65 7.52 24.00
CA LYS A 106 -18.76 7.30 25.14
C LYS A 106 -18.39 8.61 25.84
N VAL A 107 -18.09 9.66 25.08
CA VAL A 107 -17.78 11.01 25.61
C VAL A 107 -18.99 11.58 26.35
N HIS A 108 -20.19 11.39 25.82
CA HIS A 108 -21.44 11.90 26.40
C HIS A 108 -22.08 10.98 27.44
N GLY A 109 -21.55 9.77 27.65
CA GLY A 109 -22.11 8.79 28.57
C GLY A 109 -23.50 8.28 28.18
N THR A 110 -23.82 8.25 26.88
CA THR A 110 -25.10 7.81 26.33
C THR A 110 -24.96 6.51 25.54
N SER A 111 -26.09 5.91 25.13
CA SER A 111 -26.07 4.79 24.17
C SER A 111 -25.91 5.30 22.74
N LEU A 112 -25.46 4.44 21.83
CA LEU A 112 -25.26 4.78 20.42
C LEU A 112 -26.54 5.27 19.74
N GLU A 113 -27.68 4.70 20.13
CA GLU A 113 -29.02 5.05 19.62
C GLU A 113 -29.49 6.42 20.12
N GLN A 114 -28.96 6.88 21.25
CA GLN A 114 -29.30 8.15 21.90
C GLN A 114 -28.29 9.27 21.57
N VAL A 115 -27.27 9.00 20.75
CA VAL A 115 -26.31 10.03 20.34
C VAL A 115 -27.02 11.10 19.53
N HIS A 116 -26.96 12.32 20.05
CA HIS A 116 -27.31 13.52 19.33
C HIS A 116 -26.02 14.14 18.79
N PHE A 117 -25.86 14.19 17.47
CA PHE A 117 -24.73 14.88 16.89
C PHE A 117 -25.01 16.39 16.89
N HIS A 118 -24.28 17.13 17.71
CA HIS A 118 -24.40 18.59 17.80
C HIS A 118 -23.61 19.30 16.71
N GLU A 119 -22.44 18.76 16.36
CA GLU A 119 -21.54 19.34 15.34
C GLU A 119 -21.36 18.40 14.14
N VAL A 120 -21.41 17.08 14.37
CA VAL A 120 -21.05 16.07 13.35
C VAL A 120 -22.27 15.47 12.60
N GLY A 121 -23.47 15.96 12.91
CA GLY A 121 -24.73 15.64 12.21
C GLY A 121 -25.16 16.76 11.27
N ALA A 122 -24.34 17.81 11.16
CA ALA A 122 -24.49 18.88 10.19
C ALA A 122 -24.31 18.34 8.77
N ILE A 123 -24.86 19.08 7.80
CA ILE A 123 -24.78 18.73 6.39
C ILE A 123 -23.32 18.61 5.95
N ASP A 124 -22.42 19.49 6.42
CA ASP A 124 -20.98 19.44 6.13
C ASP A 124 -20.36 18.07 6.44
N SER A 125 -20.60 17.55 7.66
CA SER A 125 -20.03 16.26 8.07
C SER A 125 -20.62 15.07 7.29
N ILE A 126 -21.89 15.16 6.88
CA ILE A 126 -22.52 14.15 6.01
C ILE A 126 -21.89 14.17 4.63
N VAL A 127 -21.74 15.36 4.05
CA VAL A 127 -21.09 15.54 2.75
C VAL A 127 -19.65 15.06 2.78
N ASP A 128 -18.89 15.41 3.82
CA ASP A 128 -17.50 15.01 3.99
C ASP A 128 -17.35 13.49 4.05
N ILE A 129 -18.05 12.83 4.97
CA ILE A 129 -17.89 11.39 5.20
C ILE A 129 -18.40 10.59 4.00
N VAL A 130 -19.56 10.94 3.46
CA VAL A 130 -20.11 10.25 2.29
C VAL A 130 -19.25 10.53 1.06
N GLY A 131 -18.86 11.78 0.84
CA GLY A 131 -18.03 12.17 -0.30
C GLY A 131 -16.65 11.51 -0.28
N VAL A 132 -15.99 11.43 0.89
CA VAL A 132 -14.73 10.67 1.03
C VAL A 132 -14.95 9.19 0.71
N SER A 133 -16.06 8.61 1.18
CA SER A 133 -16.38 7.20 0.90
C SER A 133 -16.59 6.94 -0.59
N VAL A 134 -17.33 7.82 -1.27
CA VAL A 134 -17.55 7.79 -2.72
C VAL A 134 -16.24 7.96 -3.49
N ALA A 135 -15.42 8.94 -3.11
CA ALA A 135 -14.13 9.18 -3.76
C ALA A 135 -13.19 7.98 -3.62
N ILE A 136 -13.08 7.37 -2.43
CA ILE A 136 -12.23 6.19 -2.22
C ILE A 136 -12.67 5.01 -3.09
N CYS A 137 -13.97 4.70 -3.08
CA CYS A 137 -14.50 3.56 -3.83
C CYS A 137 -14.44 3.78 -5.34
N SER A 138 -14.86 4.94 -5.84
CA SER A 138 -14.87 5.24 -7.29
C SER A 138 -13.46 5.32 -7.89
N MET A 139 -12.46 5.74 -7.12
CA MET A 139 -11.06 5.75 -7.55
C MET A 139 -10.40 4.37 -7.48
N GLY A 140 -11.12 3.33 -7.03
CA GLY A 140 -10.58 1.97 -6.92
C GLY A 140 -9.43 1.85 -5.93
N ILE A 141 -9.40 2.71 -4.90
CA ILE A 141 -8.36 2.67 -3.86
C ILE A 141 -8.56 1.40 -3.04
N SER A 142 -7.59 0.50 -3.11
CA SER A 142 -7.62 -0.81 -2.46
C SER A 142 -6.87 -0.87 -1.13
N GLN A 143 -6.03 0.13 -0.86
CA GLN A 143 -5.32 0.29 0.40
C GLN A 143 -5.08 1.75 0.71
N VAL A 144 -5.25 2.13 1.97
CA VAL A 144 -4.94 3.46 2.48
C VAL A 144 -3.82 3.35 3.53
N VAL A 145 -2.73 4.05 3.29
CA VAL A 145 -1.63 4.24 4.24
C VAL A 145 -1.67 5.69 4.72
N ALA A 146 -1.39 5.96 6.00
CA ALA A 146 -1.35 7.34 6.49
C ALA A 146 -0.13 7.60 7.37
N ALA A 147 0.40 8.83 7.28
CA ALA A 147 1.29 9.34 8.31
C ALA A 147 0.53 9.48 9.63
N ALA A 148 1.22 9.33 10.76
CA ALA A 148 0.61 9.60 12.07
C ALA A 148 0.18 11.08 12.15
N PRO A 149 -1.10 11.38 12.43
CA PRO A 149 -1.59 12.75 12.40
C PRO A 149 -1.17 13.54 13.65
N PRO A 150 -0.89 14.85 13.52
CA PRO A 150 -0.82 15.76 14.65
C PRO A 150 -2.25 16.12 15.11
N LEU A 151 -2.49 16.05 16.43
CA LEU A 151 -3.83 16.35 16.95
C LEU A 151 -4.05 17.85 17.19
N GLY A 152 -2.97 18.59 17.47
CA GLY A 152 -3.02 19.96 17.97
C GLY A 152 -2.92 20.06 19.48
N THR A 153 -2.70 21.28 19.99
CA THR A 153 -2.59 21.59 21.43
C THR A 153 -3.46 22.78 21.81
N GLY A 154 -3.65 23.01 23.11
CA GLY A 154 -4.40 24.14 23.63
C GLY A 154 -5.87 23.80 23.86
N THR A 155 -6.78 24.71 23.49
CA THR A 155 -8.21 24.59 23.74
C THR A 155 -9.03 25.05 22.55
N VAL A 156 -10.18 24.45 22.31
CA VAL A 156 -11.16 24.87 21.29
C VAL A 156 -12.50 25.18 21.96
N HIS A 157 -13.31 26.05 21.35
CA HIS A 157 -14.68 26.28 21.77
C HIS A 157 -15.62 25.51 20.83
N ILE A 158 -16.39 24.60 21.40
CA ILE A 158 -17.39 23.77 20.72
C ILE A 158 -18.77 24.07 21.31
N ALA A 159 -19.84 23.48 20.77
CA ALA A 159 -21.20 23.59 21.27
C ALA A 159 -21.34 23.25 22.78
N HIS A 160 -20.42 22.43 23.29
CA HIS A 160 -20.34 22.02 24.71
C HIS A 160 -19.42 22.92 25.55
N GLY A 161 -19.03 24.09 25.03
CA GLY A 161 -18.15 25.05 25.70
C GLY A 161 -16.67 24.85 25.33
N ARG A 162 -15.79 25.34 26.19
CA ARG A 162 -14.34 25.30 25.95
C ARG A 162 -13.75 23.97 26.44
N VAL A 163 -13.10 23.24 25.54
CA VAL A 163 -12.47 21.94 25.83
C VAL A 163 -10.98 21.95 25.47
N SER A 164 -10.21 21.08 26.13
CA SER A 164 -8.80 20.84 25.77
C SER A 164 -8.69 20.13 24.43
N LEU A 165 -7.59 20.37 23.71
CA LEU A 165 -7.21 19.58 22.55
C LEU A 165 -6.29 18.42 22.96
N PRO A 166 -6.44 17.22 22.35
CA PRO A 166 -7.46 16.85 21.36
C PRO A 166 -8.88 16.92 21.91
N ALA A 167 -9.84 17.32 21.07
CA ALA A 167 -11.25 17.34 21.46
C ALA A 167 -11.69 15.94 21.94
N PRO A 168 -12.63 15.81 22.90
CA PRO A 168 -12.93 14.53 23.53
C PRO A 168 -13.28 13.39 22.55
N ALA A 169 -14.09 13.67 21.52
CA ALA A 169 -14.42 12.68 20.51
C ALA A 169 -13.20 12.28 19.66
N THR A 170 -12.36 13.25 19.27
CA THR A 170 -11.08 12.99 18.59
C THR A 170 -10.15 12.13 19.45
N ALA A 171 -10.05 12.42 20.75
CA ALA A 171 -9.23 11.63 21.67
C ALA A 171 -9.68 10.15 21.68
N GLU A 172 -10.99 9.90 21.76
CA GLU A 172 -11.52 8.54 21.74
C GLU A 172 -11.38 7.81 20.41
N LEU A 173 -11.50 8.53 19.30
CA LEU A 173 -11.29 7.97 17.97
C LEU A 173 -9.85 7.51 17.73
N MET A 174 -8.89 8.17 18.39
CA MET A 174 -7.46 7.92 18.24
C MET A 174 -6.90 6.88 19.23
N VAL A 175 -7.73 6.31 20.12
CA VAL A 175 -7.29 5.24 21.04
C VAL A 175 -6.74 4.05 20.26
N GLY A 176 -5.47 3.68 20.54
CA GLY A 176 -4.77 2.58 19.88
C GLY A 176 -4.17 2.91 18.51
N LEU A 177 -4.30 4.16 18.05
CA LEU A 177 -3.69 4.64 16.80
C LEU A 177 -2.46 5.50 17.09
N PRO A 178 -1.42 5.47 16.23
CA PRO A 178 -0.26 6.33 16.41
C PRO A 178 -0.62 7.80 16.15
N ILE A 179 0.00 8.69 16.91
CA ILE A 179 -0.14 10.14 16.79
C ILE A 179 1.24 10.77 16.66
N ARG A 180 1.28 11.95 16.04
CA ARG A 180 2.50 12.76 15.95
C ARG A 180 2.44 13.89 16.97
N SER A 181 3.54 14.13 17.68
CA SER A 181 3.69 15.30 18.53
C SER A 181 3.70 16.58 17.70
N CYS A 182 3.00 17.62 18.17
CA CYS A 182 2.98 18.94 17.55
C CYS A 182 2.76 20.02 18.60
N ASP A 183 3.30 21.21 18.37
CA ASP A 183 3.19 22.35 19.28
C ASP A 183 2.21 23.43 18.78
N ILE A 184 1.45 23.12 17.73
CA ILE A 184 0.53 24.06 17.10
C ILE A 184 -0.72 24.20 17.97
N GLN A 185 -1.04 25.42 18.37
CA GLN A 185 -2.20 25.76 19.20
C GLN A 185 -3.48 25.91 18.36
N ALA A 186 -3.91 24.83 17.73
CA ALA A 186 -5.17 24.74 17.02
C ALA A 186 -5.58 23.29 16.88
N GLU A 187 -6.88 23.03 16.72
CA GLU A 187 -7.35 21.72 16.29
C GLU A 187 -6.87 21.46 14.86
N LEU A 188 -5.99 20.47 14.69
CA LEU A 188 -5.43 20.04 13.41
C LEU A 188 -6.09 18.77 12.91
N THR A 189 -6.40 17.85 13.81
CA THR A 189 -7.22 16.67 13.50
C THR A 189 -8.61 16.89 14.08
N THR A 190 -9.60 17.09 13.22
CA THR A 190 -11.00 17.26 13.64
C THR A 190 -11.64 15.90 13.98
N PRO A 191 -12.78 15.87 14.70
CA PRO A 191 -13.49 14.61 14.96
C PRO A 191 -13.83 13.84 13.68
N THR A 192 -14.24 14.54 12.63
CA THR A 192 -14.52 13.95 11.31
C THR A 192 -13.24 13.38 10.67
N GLY A 193 -12.14 14.14 10.69
CA GLY A 193 -10.84 13.68 10.17
C GLY A 193 -10.31 12.45 10.91
N ALA A 194 -10.42 12.44 12.24
CA ALA A 194 -10.08 11.28 13.06
C ALA A 194 -10.96 10.06 12.75
N ALA A 195 -12.27 10.26 12.59
CA ALA A 195 -13.19 9.17 12.26
C ALA A 195 -12.89 8.55 10.89
N ILE A 196 -12.54 9.40 9.91
CA ILE A 196 -12.09 8.95 8.59
C ILE A 196 -10.82 8.11 8.74
N LEU A 197 -9.74 8.67 9.31
CA LEU A 197 -8.47 7.94 9.48
C LEU A 197 -8.67 6.59 10.15
N ALA A 198 -9.39 6.61 11.27
CA ALA A 198 -9.59 5.44 12.10
C ALA A 198 -10.45 4.35 11.42
N SER A 199 -11.18 4.70 10.35
CA SER A 199 -12.07 3.78 9.63
C SER A 199 -11.52 3.28 8.30
N ILE A 200 -10.68 4.08 7.62
CA ILE A 200 -10.22 3.79 6.25
C ILE A 200 -8.75 3.37 6.18
N VAL A 201 -7.92 3.76 7.15
CA VAL A 201 -6.48 3.51 7.10
C VAL A 201 -6.18 2.06 7.47
N ASP A 202 -5.52 1.35 6.56
CA ASP A 202 -5.07 -0.03 6.77
C ASP A 202 -3.76 -0.08 7.55
N GLN A 203 -2.88 0.90 7.32
CA GLN A 203 -1.56 0.97 7.94
C GLN A 203 -1.12 2.41 8.19
N PHE A 204 -0.57 2.66 9.38
CA PHE A 204 0.14 3.90 9.67
C PHE A 204 1.65 3.73 9.46
N GLY A 205 2.29 4.70 8.82
CA GLY A 205 3.73 4.65 8.52
C GLY A 205 4.19 5.76 7.59
N SER A 206 5.41 5.61 7.07
CA SER A 206 5.95 6.48 6.01
C SER A 206 5.32 6.15 4.65
N LEU A 207 5.49 7.04 3.68
CA LEU A 207 5.13 6.81 2.28
C LEU A 207 5.74 5.47 1.80
N PRO A 208 4.92 4.49 1.38
CA PRO A 208 5.44 3.21 0.90
C PRO A 208 6.18 3.38 -0.42
N GLY A 209 7.07 2.42 -0.74
CA GLY A 209 7.67 2.33 -2.07
C GLY A 209 6.59 2.06 -3.12
N MET A 210 6.31 3.05 -3.96
CA MET A 210 5.24 2.99 -4.96
C MET A 210 5.58 3.85 -6.18
N ARG A 211 4.99 3.51 -7.33
CA ARG A 211 4.95 4.44 -8.46
C ARG A 211 3.81 5.42 -8.22
N ILE A 212 4.14 6.71 -8.14
CA ILE A 212 3.14 7.77 -7.96
C ILE A 212 2.46 8.02 -9.30
N ASP A 213 1.13 7.92 -9.31
CA ASP A 213 0.32 8.17 -10.50
C ASP A 213 -0.36 9.56 -10.42
N ARG A 214 -0.81 9.98 -9.22
CA ARG A 214 -1.48 11.29 -8.99
C ARG A 214 -1.17 11.84 -7.60
N ILE A 215 -1.22 13.16 -7.45
CA ILE A 215 -1.13 13.86 -6.16
C ILE A 215 -2.25 14.89 -6.11
N GLY A 216 -2.92 14.99 -4.96
CA GLY A 216 -3.92 16.03 -4.70
C GLY A 216 -3.70 16.72 -3.36
N TYR A 217 -4.09 17.99 -3.29
CA TYR A 217 -3.97 18.83 -2.11
C TYR A 217 -5.34 19.39 -1.70
N GLY A 218 -5.72 19.14 -0.45
CA GLY A 218 -6.92 19.69 0.17
C GLY A 218 -6.56 20.77 1.19
N ALA A 219 -7.13 21.96 1.03
CA ALA A 219 -6.86 23.10 1.90
C ALA A 219 -7.82 23.13 3.09
N GLY A 220 -7.25 23.26 4.30
CA GLY A 220 -8.03 23.56 5.49
C GLY A 220 -8.44 25.03 5.55
N HIS A 221 -9.42 25.36 6.38
CA HIS A 221 -9.94 26.72 6.49
C HIS A 221 -9.03 27.69 7.24
N LYS A 222 -8.30 27.22 8.26
CA LYS A 222 -7.41 28.04 9.09
C LYS A 222 -6.10 28.36 8.36
N ASP A 223 -5.56 29.55 8.60
CA ASP A 223 -4.21 29.94 8.18
C ASP A 223 -3.26 29.87 9.39
N PHE A 224 -2.07 29.29 9.17
CA PHE A 224 -1.02 29.19 10.18
C PHE A 224 0.22 29.94 9.68
N GLU A 225 0.93 30.67 10.54
CA GLU A 225 2.10 31.44 10.10
C GLU A 225 3.28 30.56 9.66
N SER A 226 3.47 29.42 10.32
CA SER A 226 4.68 28.59 10.15
C SER A 226 4.58 27.52 9.06
N HIS A 227 3.38 27.22 8.55
CA HIS A 227 3.17 26.14 7.59
C HIS A 227 1.83 26.27 6.85
N ALA A 228 1.72 25.60 5.71
CA ALA A 228 0.49 25.54 4.94
C ALA A 228 -0.49 24.51 5.52
N ASN A 229 -1.73 24.96 5.76
CA ASN A 229 -2.80 24.10 6.24
C ASN A 229 -3.36 23.22 5.12
N LEU A 230 -2.63 22.14 4.82
CA LEU A 230 -2.89 21.24 3.70
C LEU A 230 -2.88 19.78 4.14
N LEU A 231 -3.81 19.01 3.57
CA LEU A 231 -3.69 17.56 3.50
C LEU A 231 -3.23 17.21 2.08
N ARG A 232 -2.19 16.38 1.96
CA ARG A 232 -1.76 15.84 0.68
C ARG A 232 -2.14 14.37 0.58
N VAL A 233 -2.74 13.99 -0.55
CA VAL A 233 -2.98 12.59 -0.92
C VAL A 233 -2.06 12.23 -2.07
N VAL A 234 -1.31 11.15 -1.92
CA VAL A 234 -0.46 10.57 -2.98
C VAL A 234 -1.10 9.26 -3.41
N ILE A 235 -1.53 9.17 -4.67
CA ILE A 235 -2.17 7.98 -5.22
C ILE A 235 -1.21 7.34 -6.21
N GLY A 236 -1.14 6.02 -6.14
CA GLY A 236 -0.36 5.27 -7.10
C GLY A 236 -0.50 3.77 -6.94
N SER A 237 0.45 3.04 -7.51
CA SER A 237 0.45 1.59 -7.53
C SER A 237 1.74 1.05 -6.92
N VAL A 238 1.65 -0.15 -6.30
CA VAL A 238 2.83 -0.85 -5.79
C VAL A 238 3.90 -0.86 -6.89
N ALA A 239 5.08 -0.31 -6.57
CA ALA A 239 6.19 -0.35 -7.50
C ALA A 239 6.49 -1.82 -7.75
N SER A 240 6.29 -2.30 -8.99
CA SER A 240 6.66 -3.65 -9.41
C SER A 240 8.16 -3.93 -9.28
N ASP A 241 8.95 -2.90 -8.96
CA ASP A 241 10.38 -2.98 -8.63
C ASP A 241 10.63 -3.23 -7.14
N SER A 242 9.64 -3.67 -6.36
CA SER A 242 9.96 -4.35 -5.12
C SER A 242 10.71 -5.64 -5.51
N GLN A 243 12.04 -5.58 -5.55
CA GLN A 243 12.87 -6.77 -5.44
C GLN A 243 12.26 -7.58 -4.30
N ASP A 244 11.78 -8.78 -4.62
CA ASP A 244 11.09 -9.66 -3.69
C ASP A 244 12.02 -9.82 -2.46
N GLU A 245 11.67 -9.22 -1.33
CA GLU A 245 12.55 -9.21 -0.16
C GLU A 245 12.24 -10.43 0.70
N ILE A 246 13.28 -11.12 1.13
CA ILE A 246 13.20 -12.25 2.06
C ILE A 246 14.05 -11.98 3.30
N VAL A 247 13.68 -12.61 4.40
CA VAL A 247 14.45 -12.62 5.64
C VAL A 247 15.10 -14.00 5.79
N LEU A 248 16.42 -14.03 5.94
CA LEU A 248 17.17 -15.20 6.36
C LEU A 248 17.36 -15.12 7.88
N LEU A 249 16.86 -16.14 8.59
CA LEU A 249 16.99 -16.32 10.03
C LEU A 249 17.96 -17.47 10.31
N GLU A 250 18.94 -17.24 11.16
CA GLU A 250 20.00 -18.22 11.45
C GLU A 250 20.26 -18.39 12.94
N THR A 251 20.44 -19.65 13.35
CA THR A 251 20.87 -19.99 14.72
C THR A 251 21.78 -21.22 14.75
N ASN A 252 22.76 -21.21 15.65
CA ASN A 252 23.66 -22.35 15.86
C ASN A 252 23.14 -23.20 17.02
N LEU A 253 23.12 -24.52 16.84
CA LEU A 253 22.55 -25.47 17.79
C LEU A 253 23.54 -26.62 18.02
N ASP A 254 24.05 -26.77 19.26
CA ASP A 254 24.98 -27.84 19.67
C ASP A 254 24.35 -28.84 20.67
N ASN A 255 23.09 -28.62 21.05
CA ASN A 255 22.39 -29.33 22.12
C ASN A 255 21.04 -29.90 21.67
N ILE A 256 20.77 -29.96 20.37
CA ILE A 256 19.54 -30.52 19.79
C ILE A 256 19.82 -31.86 19.12
N THR A 257 18.89 -32.81 19.25
CA THR A 257 18.95 -34.09 18.56
C THR A 257 18.36 -33.99 17.14
N GLY A 258 18.74 -34.92 16.26
CA GLY A 258 18.19 -34.98 14.90
C GLY A 258 16.67 -35.14 14.85
N GLU A 259 16.09 -35.93 15.76
CA GLU A 259 14.63 -36.12 15.86
C GLU A 259 13.90 -34.81 16.19
N ARG A 260 14.41 -34.05 17.16
CA ARG A 260 13.85 -32.75 17.53
C ARG A 260 14.02 -31.73 16.42
N MET A 261 15.13 -31.80 15.68
CA MET A 261 15.36 -30.97 14.51
C MET A 261 14.34 -31.27 13.41
N GLY A 262 14.09 -32.55 13.10
CA GLY A 262 13.07 -32.95 12.13
C GLY A 262 11.69 -32.40 12.48
N PHE A 263 11.28 -32.55 13.74
CA PHE A 263 10.02 -31.96 14.22
C PHE A 263 10.00 -30.42 14.10
N ALA A 264 11.10 -29.74 14.45
CA ALA A 264 11.19 -28.29 14.30
C ALA A 264 11.03 -27.85 12.84
N ILE A 265 11.65 -28.56 11.89
CA ILE A 265 11.54 -28.29 10.45
C ILE A 265 10.08 -28.41 9.99
N ASP A 266 9.36 -29.46 10.39
CA ASP A 266 7.93 -29.62 10.05
C ASP A 266 7.07 -28.46 10.56
N GLN A 267 7.38 -27.96 11.76
CA GLN A 267 6.67 -26.82 12.34
C GLN A 267 7.04 -25.51 11.65
N LEU A 268 8.27 -25.34 11.19
CA LEU A 268 8.71 -24.17 10.43
C LEU A 268 8.00 -24.07 9.08
N TRP A 269 7.82 -25.18 8.37
CA TRP A 269 7.02 -25.20 7.14
C TRP A 269 5.58 -24.74 7.41
N LYS A 270 4.95 -25.22 8.48
CA LYS A 270 3.58 -24.80 8.87
C LYS A 270 3.50 -23.32 9.29
N SER A 271 4.59 -22.77 9.83
CA SER A 271 4.66 -21.35 10.20
C SER A 271 4.77 -20.41 8.97
N GLY A 272 4.98 -20.96 7.77
CA GLY A 272 5.10 -20.18 6.53
C GLY A 272 6.53 -19.82 6.16
N ALA A 273 7.50 -20.66 6.56
CA ALA A 273 8.83 -20.63 5.97
C ALA A 273 8.77 -20.90 4.46
N LEU A 274 9.56 -20.17 3.69
CA LEU A 274 9.77 -20.37 2.26
C LEU A 274 10.81 -21.46 1.99
N ASP A 275 11.83 -21.54 2.85
CA ASP A 275 12.84 -22.57 2.80
C ASP A 275 13.43 -22.84 4.19
N VAL A 276 13.86 -24.08 4.44
CA VAL A 276 14.46 -24.52 5.70
C VAL A 276 15.56 -25.51 5.39
N TYR A 277 16.79 -25.19 5.82
CA TYR A 277 17.92 -26.09 5.66
C TYR A 277 18.87 -26.06 6.86
N THR A 278 19.73 -27.08 6.92
CA THR A 278 20.70 -27.25 8.01
C THR A 278 22.10 -27.46 7.45
N THR A 279 23.09 -26.78 8.06
CA THR A 279 24.50 -26.96 7.73
C THR A 279 25.24 -27.53 8.93
N ALA A 280 26.01 -28.60 8.73
CA ALA A 280 26.87 -29.16 9.79
C ALA A 280 28.03 -28.21 10.08
N ILE A 281 28.23 -27.86 11.35
CA ILE A 281 29.27 -26.94 11.80
C ILE A 281 30.03 -27.51 13.01
N SER A 282 31.26 -27.02 13.22
CA SER A 282 32.01 -27.25 14.46
C SER A 282 31.86 -26.05 15.39
N MET A 283 31.61 -26.30 16.67
CA MET A 283 31.40 -25.27 17.68
C MET A 283 32.42 -25.39 18.83
N LYS A 284 32.46 -24.35 19.68
CA LYS A 284 33.37 -24.30 20.84
C LYS A 284 33.29 -25.57 21.70
N LYS A 285 34.37 -25.88 22.41
CA LYS A 285 34.51 -27.13 23.21
C LYS A 285 34.41 -28.39 22.35
N ASN A 286 34.83 -28.30 21.08
CA ASN A 286 34.88 -29.40 20.12
C ASN A 286 33.52 -30.10 19.94
N ARG A 287 32.44 -29.33 19.94
CA ARG A 287 31.08 -29.85 19.81
C ARG A 287 30.65 -29.85 18.34
N PRO A 288 30.19 -31.00 17.80
CA PRO A 288 29.47 -30.98 16.54
C PRO A 288 28.15 -30.23 16.75
N GLY A 289 27.80 -29.35 15.81
CA GLY A 289 26.59 -28.55 15.86
C GLY A 289 25.95 -28.39 14.49
N ILE A 290 24.80 -27.74 14.48
CA ILE A 290 24.00 -27.45 13.29
C ILE A 290 23.76 -25.95 13.22
N LEU A 291 24.01 -25.35 12.05
CA LEU A 291 23.46 -24.07 11.68
C LEU A 291 22.09 -24.32 11.05
N LEU A 292 21.03 -23.88 11.73
CA LEU A 292 19.68 -23.86 11.16
C LEU A 292 19.51 -22.53 10.43
N SER A 293 19.12 -22.60 9.16
CA SER A 293 18.86 -21.46 8.30
C SER A 293 17.42 -21.55 7.77
N VAL A 294 16.64 -20.50 8.02
CA VAL A 294 15.21 -20.42 7.66
C VAL A 294 14.98 -19.15 6.84
N ILE A 295 14.39 -19.31 5.66
CA ILE A 295 14.02 -18.19 4.79
C ILE A 295 12.52 -17.95 4.89
N CYS A 296 12.09 -16.72 5.10
CA CYS A 296 10.67 -16.37 5.13
C CYS A 296 10.41 -14.97 4.55
N HIS A 297 9.14 -14.67 4.25
CA HIS A 297 8.74 -13.31 3.92
C HIS A 297 8.81 -12.41 5.18
N PRO A 298 9.12 -11.10 5.05
CA PRO A 298 9.18 -10.18 6.17
C PRO A 298 7.92 -10.16 7.05
N GLN A 299 6.74 -10.34 6.45
CA GLN A 299 5.45 -10.36 7.16
C GLN A 299 5.29 -11.58 8.08
N ARG A 300 6.01 -12.68 7.82
CA ARG A 300 5.95 -13.93 8.61
C ARG A 300 7.12 -14.06 9.59
N GLN A 301 8.03 -13.08 9.62
CA GLN A 301 9.25 -13.15 10.41
C GLN A 301 8.98 -13.44 11.89
N ALA A 302 8.03 -12.73 12.51
CA ALA A 302 7.72 -12.90 13.93
C ALA A 302 7.15 -14.30 14.27
N ASP A 303 6.32 -14.85 13.39
CA ASP A 303 5.75 -16.20 13.54
C ASP A 303 6.86 -17.26 13.46
N VAL A 304 7.77 -17.11 12.50
CA VAL A 304 8.89 -18.03 12.28
C VAL A 304 9.92 -17.92 13.41
N GLU A 305 10.28 -16.72 13.86
CA GLU A 305 11.15 -16.51 15.04
C GLU A 305 10.56 -17.21 16.27
N SER A 306 9.26 -17.04 16.52
CA SER A 306 8.55 -17.68 17.64
C SER A 306 8.60 -19.20 17.54
N CYS A 307 8.43 -19.75 16.33
CA CYS A 307 8.52 -21.18 16.04
C CYS A 307 9.93 -21.73 16.34
N ILE A 308 10.98 -21.01 15.90
CA ILE A 308 12.38 -21.38 16.18
C ILE A 308 12.62 -21.43 17.69
N PHE A 309 12.22 -20.40 18.44
CA PHE A 309 12.41 -20.36 19.89
C PHE A 309 11.68 -21.51 20.59
N ALA A 310 10.42 -21.75 20.22
CA ALA A 310 9.58 -22.78 20.86
C ALA A 310 10.12 -24.20 20.66
N HIS A 311 10.71 -24.50 19.50
CA HIS A 311 11.05 -25.88 19.13
C HIS A 311 12.53 -26.22 19.21
N THR A 312 13.43 -25.22 19.13
CA THR A 312 14.88 -25.47 19.15
C THR A 312 15.52 -25.24 20.52
N GLY A 313 14.94 -24.37 21.36
CA GLY A 313 15.55 -23.95 22.63
C GLY A 313 16.78 -23.05 22.46
N THR A 314 16.97 -22.46 21.28
CA THR A 314 17.98 -21.40 21.09
C THR A 314 17.68 -20.18 21.94
N LEU A 315 18.72 -19.43 22.27
CA LEU A 315 18.62 -18.16 23.01
C LEU A 315 18.69 -16.93 22.10
N GLY A 316 18.97 -17.11 20.81
CA GLY A 316 19.07 -15.99 19.89
C GLY A 316 19.02 -16.42 18.42
N ILE A 317 18.55 -15.51 17.59
CA ILE A 317 18.42 -15.68 16.15
C ILE A 317 19.10 -14.47 15.49
N ARG A 318 19.99 -14.72 14.52
CA ARG A 318 20.54 -13.68 13.66
C ARG A 318 19.64 -13.53 12.44
N ARG A 319 19.49 -12.31 11.93
CA ARG A 319 18.63 -12.03 10.78
C ARG A 319 19.30 -11.14 9.76
N SER A 320 19.06 -11.45 8.49
CA SER A 320 19.49 -10.66 7.34
C SER A 320 18.32 -10.47 6.38
N ARG A 321 18.05 -9.23 5.98
CA ARG A 321 17.12 -8.90 4.90
C ARG A 321 17.87 -8.97 3.59
N LEU A 322 17.36 -9.75 2.65
CA LEU A 322 18.01 -10.04 1.38
C LEU A 322 17.04 -9.75 0.23
N PRO A 323 17.45 -8.96 -0.78
CA PRO A 323 16.69 -8.86 -2.02
C PRO A 323 16.78 -10.19 -2.78
N ARG A 324 15.69 -10.56 -3.45
CA ARG A 324 15.58 -11.77 -4.27
C ARG A 324 15.04 -11.40 -5.65
N THR A 325 15.65 -11.99 -6.67
CA THR A 325 15.09 -12.00 -8.03
C THR A 325 14.46 -13.36 -8.26
N THR A 326 13.19 -13.37 -8.66
CA THR A 326 12.46 -14.60 -9.00
C THR A 326 11.95 -14.53 -10.43
N LEU A 327 11.87 -15.69 -11.08
CA LEU A 327 11.14 -15.79 -12.34
C LEU A 327 9.64 -15.87 -12.06
N ASP A 328 8.87 -15.15 -12.86
CA ASP A 328 7.43 -15.37 -12.96
C ASP A 328 7.19 -16.83 -13.31
N ARG A 329 6.27 -17.46 -12.59
CA ARG A 329 5.95 -18.87 -12.80
C ARG A 329 4.47 -19.13 -12.59
N GLN A 330 3.95 -20.09 -13.33
CA GLN A 330 2.59 -20.58 -13.22
C GLN A 330 2.61 -22.09 -13.06
N LEU A 331 1.70 -22.61 -12.25
CA LEU A 331 1.46 -24.04 -12.15
C LEU A 331 0.36 -24.42 -13.16
N ILE A 332 0.68 -25.29 -14.10
CA ILE A 332 -0.28 -25.83 -15.07
C ILE A 332 -0.49 -27.32 -14.83
N SER A 333 -1.67 -27.83 -15.15
CA SER A 333 -1.94 -29.27 -15.17
C SER A 333 -1.75 -29.81 -16.58
N VAL A 334 -1.03 -30.92 -16.72
CA VAL A 334 -0.78 -31.59 -18.00
C VAL A 334 -1.30 -33.02 -17.95
N GLU A 335 -1.97 -33.44 -19.00
CA GLU A 335 -2.40 -34.83 -19.16
C GLU A 335 -1.25 -35.67 -19.73
N THR A 336 -1.04 -36.83 -19.12
CA THR A 336 -0.07 -37.84 -19.58
C THR A 336 -0.74 -39.20 -19.68
N PRO A 337 -0.15 -40.17 -20.40
CA PRO A 337 -0.64 -41.55 -20.41
C PRO A 337 -0.75 -42.21 -19.02
N TYR A 338 -0.06 -41.66 -18.02
CA TYR A 338 0.00 -42.19 -16.66
C TYR A 338 -0.98 -41.52 -15.70
N GLY A 339 -1.58 -40.39 -16.12
CA GLY A 339 -2.45 -39.54 -15.32
C GLY A 339 -2.14 -38.05 -15.46
N ILE A 340 -2.83 -37.22 -14.67
CA ILE A 340 -2.61 -35.76 -14.65
C ILE A 340 -1.46 -35.44 -13.70
N SER A 341 -0.52 -34.62 -14.15
CA SER A 341 0.57 -34.08 -13.33
C SER A 341 0.62 -32.56 -13.43
N ARG A 342 1.04 -31.88 -12.36
CA ARG A 342 1.28 -30.44 -12.38
C ARG A 342 2.71 -30.13 -12.78
N VAL A 343 2.89 -29.03 -13.51
CA VAL A 343 4.19 -28.55 -13.97
C VAL A 343 4.30 -27.06 -13.70
N LYS A 344 5.38 -26.66 -13.03
CA LYS A 344 5.76 -25.26 -12.92
C LYS A 344 6.38 -24.81 -14.23
N VAL A 345 5.74 -23.84 -14.88
CA VAL A 345 6.27 -23.15 -16.07
C VAL A 345 6.78 -21.79 -15.61
N ALA A 346 8.05 -21.51 -15.83
CA ALA A 346 8.66 -20.22 -15.52
C ALA A 346 9.17 -19.52 -16.78
N TRP A 347 9.01 -18.20 -16.83
CA TRP A 347 9.43 -17.37 -17.95
C TRP A 347 10.79 -16.73 -17.66
N SER A 348 11.81 -17.12 -18.41
CA SER A 348 13.12 -16.48 -18.37
C SER A 348 13.21 -15.44 -19.50
N LYS A 349 13.37 -14.17 -19.16
CA LYS A 349 13.69 -13.12 -20.13
C LYS A 349 15.20 -13.03 -20.30
N SER A 350 15.70 -13.24 -21.52
CA SER A 350 17.09 -12.93 -21.85
C SER A 350 17.26 -11.42 -22.08
N PRO A 351 18.42 -10.82 -21.75
CA PRO A 351 18.76 -9.46 -22.18
C PRO A 351 18.71 -9.27 -23.71
N SER A 352 18.84 -10.37 -24.47
CA SER A 352 18.73 -10.38 -25.95
C SER A 352 17.29 -10.44 -26.48
N GLY A 353 16.27 -10.44 -25.62
CA GLY A 353 14.85 -10.46 -26.01
C GLY A 353 14.25 -11.86 -26.23
N GLU A 354 15.06 -12.92 -26.29
CA GLU A 354 14.52 -14.29 -26.36
C GLU A 354 13.96 -14.73 -25.00
N SER A 355 12.66 -15.03 -24.97
CA SER A 355 11.99 -15.59 -23.79
C SER A 355 12.06 -17.12 -23.83
N ARG A 356 12.69 -17.73 -22.83
CA ARG A 356 12.75 -19.19 -22.67
C ARG A 356 11.79 -19.65 -21.59
N LEU A 357 11.00 -20.67 -21.91
CA LEU A 357 10.18 -21.39 -20.92
C LEU A 357 11.02 -22.46 -20.21
N LEU A 358 10.97 -22.43 -18.88
CA LEU A 358 11.51 -23.49 -18.01
C LEU A 358 10.35 -24.31 -17.49
N PHE A 359 10.51 -25.63 -17.51
CA PHE A 359 9.50 -26.59 -17.07
C PHE A 359 10.07 -27.40 -15.91
N SER A 360 9.36 -27.45 -14.80
CA SER A 360 9.70 -28.26 -13.63
C SER A 360 8.46 -29.05 -13.21
N PRO A 361 8.41 -30.37 -13.51
CA PRO A 361 7.36 -31.26 -13.04
C PRO A 361 7.27 -31.27 -11.51
N GLU A 362 6.06 -31.33 -10.97
CA GLU A 362 5.88 -31.49 -9.53
C GLU A 362 6.26 -32.89 -9.08
N PHE A 363 7.22 -32.95 -8.16
CA PHE A 363 7.82 -34.21 -7.72
C PHE A 363 6.80 -35.17 -7.10
N GLU A 364 5.94 -34.68 -6.21
CA GLU A 364 4.95 -35.53 -5.54
C GLU A 364 3.91 -36.11 -6.52
N ASP A 365 3.50 -35.34 -7.53
CA ASP A 365 2.61 -35.84 -8.58
C ASP A 365 3.31 -36.94 -9.39
N CYS A 366 4.55 -36.69 -9.85
CA CYS A 366 5.34 -37.67 -10.58
C CYS A 366 5.61 -38.95 -9.77
N LYS A 367 5.84 -38.83 -8.46
CA LYS A 367 6.04 -39.95 -7.54
C LYS A 367 4.78 -40.79 -7.38
N VAL A 368 3.63 -40.17 -7.20
CA VAL A 368 2.33 -40.88 -7.13
C VAL A 368 2.06 -41.63 -8.44
N LEU A 369 2.30 -40.99 -9.57
CA LEU A 369 2.13 -41.59 -10.90
C LEU A 369 3.10 -42.75 -11.13
N ALA A 370 4.37 -42.61 -10.73
CA ALA A 370 5.38 -43.65 -10.85
C ALA A 370 5.00 -44.90 -10.04
N LEU A 371 4.57 -44.71 -8.78
CA LEU A 371 4.13 -45.81 -7.92
C LEU A 371 2.86 -46.48 -8.45
N ALA A 372 1.86 -45.71 -8.88
CA ALA A 372 0.59 -46.24 -9.38
C ALA A 372 0.76 -47.05 -10.66
N ASN A 373 1.72 -46.67 -11.52
CA ASN A 373 1.96 -47.31 -12.82
C ASN A 373 3.15 -48.29 -12.80
N SER A 374 3.82 -48.48 -11.65
CA SER A 374 5.03 -49.31 -11.53
C SER A 374 6.15 -48.92 -12.50
N LEU A 375 6.34 -47.61 -12.70
CA LEU A 375 7.34 -47.04 -13.61
C LEU A 375 8.51 -46.42 -12.84
N ALA A 376 9.65 -46.25 -13.53
CA ALA A 376 10.74 -45.47 -13.00
C ALA A 376 10.35 -43.99 -12.96
N LEU A 377 10.77 -43.26 -11.91
CA LEU A 377 10.43 -41.85 -11.75
C LEU A 377 10.88 -41.01 -12.95
N ASP A 378 12.10 -41.26 -13.46
CA ASP A 378 12.65 -40.54 -14.61
C ASP A 378 11.77 -40.68 -15.86
N GLN A 379 11.17 -41.86 -16.09
CA GLN A 379 10.26 -42.08 -17.22
C GLN A 379 9.00 -41.22 -17.10
N VAL A 380 8.46 -41.08 -15.88
CA VAL A 380 7.31 -40.21 -15.63
C VAL A 380 7.69 -38.75 -15.80
N PHE A 381 8.86 -38.33 -15.31
CA PHE A 381 9.36 -36.97 -15.49
C PHE A 381 9.51 -36.59 -16.97
N ASP A 382 10.12 -37.47 -17.77
CA ASP A 382 10.33 -37.26 -19.20
C ASP A 382 9.00 -37.11 -19.96
N GLU A 383 8.02 -37.97 -19.67
CA GLU A 383 6.72 -37.91 -20.33
C GLU A 383 5.93 -36.66 -19.90
N VAL A 384 5.97 -36.29 -18.62
CA VAL A 384 5.34 -35.05 -18.11
C VAL A 384 5.96 -33.82 -18.78
N LEU A 385 7.29 -33.77 -18.91
CA LEU A 385 8.00 -32.68 -19.61
C LEU A 385 7.60 -32.60 -21.09
N LYS A 386 7.50 -33.74 -21.76
CA LYS A 386 7.09 -33.84 -23.16
C LYS A 386 5.66 -33.35 -23.35
N SER A 387 4.71 -33.80 -22.52
CA SER A 387 3.33 -33.31 -22.52
C SER A 387 3.28 -31.80 -22.26
N ALA A 388 4.01 -31.30 -21.27
CA ALA A 388 4.02 -29.88 -20.93
C ALA A 388 4.49 -28.99 -22.09
N ARG A 389 5.56 -29.40 -22.78
CA ARG A 389 6.07 -28.70 -23.97
C ARG A 389 5.09 -28.73 -25.14
N ALA A 390 4.37 -29.84 -25.33
CA ALA A 390 3.34 -29.93 -26.36
C ALA A 390 2.15 -29.01 -26.05
N SER A 391 1.69 -28.98 -24.79
CA SER A 391 0.58 -28.12 -24.35
C SER A 391 0.92 -26.63 -24.42
N THR A 392 2.17 -26.23 -24.18
CA THR A 392 2.59 -24.82 -24.21
C THR A 392 2.92 -24.26 -25.58
N LYS A 393 3.26 -25.09 -26.58
CA LYS A 393 3.34 -24.64 -27.98
C LYS A 393 2.01 -24.07 -28.50
N ASN A 394 0.88 -24.54 -27.97
CA ASN A 394 -0.45 -24.00 -28.28
C ASN A 394 -0.79 -22.69 -27.53
N LEU A 395 -0.03 -22.34 -26.48
CA LEU A 395 -0.22 -21.12 -25.70
C LEU A 395 0.54 -19.91 -26.29
N THR A 396 1.71 -20.13 -26.88
CA THR A 396 2.49 -19.09 -27.55
C THR A 396 1.85 -18.60 -28.86
N GLY A 397 1.10 -19.46 -29.56
CA GLY A 397 0.39 -19.07 -30.80
C GLY A 397 -0.80 -18.12 -30.60
N ARG A 398 -1.34 -18.00 -29.37
CA ARG A 398 -2.47 -17.09 -29.07
C ARG A 398 -2.05 -15.69 -28.62
N GLN A 399 -0.78 -15.49 -28.27
CA GLN A 399 -0.27 -14.16 -27.88
C GLN A 399 0.26 -13.35 -29.07
N GLU A 400 0.63 -13.99 -30.19
CA GLU A 400 1.00 -13.27 -31.41
C GLU A 400 -0.22 -12.69 -32.14
N GLU A 401 -1.40 -13.34 -32.13
CA GLU A 401 -2.60 -12.80 -32.79
C GLU A 401 -3.19 -11.55 -32.10
N ASN A 402 -3.00 -11.40 -30.78
CA ASN A 402 -3.47 -10.21 -30.05
C ASN A 402 -2.51 -9.01 -30.12
N ALA A 403 -1.32 -9.17 -30.70
CA ALA A 403 -0.35 -8.09 -30.87
C ALA A 403 -0.50 -7.34 -32.23
N VAL A 404 -1.32 -7.84 -33.15
CA VAL A 404 -1.43 -7.32 -34.52
C VAL A 404 -2.69 -6.45 -34.75
N SER A 405 -3.58 -6.30 -33.76
CA SER A 405 -4.84 -5.54 -33.94
C SER A 405 -4.82 -4.09 -33.42
N HIS A 406 -3.65 -3.47 -33.25
CA HIS A 406 -3.53 -2.06 -32.85
C HIS A 406 -2.45 -1.34 -33.68
N ASP A 407 -2.64 -1.28 -34.99
CA ASP A 407 -1.99 -0.23 -35.80
C ASP A 407 -2.72 -0.03 -37.13
N ILE A 408 -3.84 0.71 -37.09
CA ILE A 408 -4.37 1.41 -38.27
C ILE A 408 -4.88 2.78 -37.82
N HIS A 409 -4.00 3.78 -37.92
CA HIS A 409 -4.34 5.10 -38.49
C HIS A 409 -3.08 5.97 -38.58
N ARG A 410 -2.42 5.94 -39.74
CA ARG A 410 -1.63 7.09 -40.21
C ARG A 410 -2.13 7.50 -41.59
N HIS A 411 -2.75 8.67 -41.59
CA HIS A 411 -3.25 9.37 -42.75
C HIS A 411 -2.11 9.73 -43.71
N HIS A 412 -2.36 9.49 -45.00
CA HIS A 412 -1.64 10.12 -46.10
C HIS A 412 -1.78 11.64 -46.06
N GLY A 413 -0.65 12.34 -46.14
CA GLY A 413 -0.58 13.77 -46.46
C GLY A 413 0.77 14.04 -47.12
N GLN A 414 0.76 14.08 -48.45
CA GLN A 414 1.86 14.60 -49.27
C GLN A 414 2.04 16.09 -48.98
N HIS A 415 3.29 16.55 -48.81
CA HIS A 415 3.71 17.88 -49.23
C HIS A 415 5.23 17.89 -49.45
N ASP A 416 5.61 18.10 -50.70
CA ASP A 416 6.96 18.44 -51.15
C ASP A 416 7.39 19.78 -50.53
N HIS A 417 8.68 19.93 -50.21
CA HIS A 417 9.46 21.15 -50.45
C HIS A 417 10.96 20.84 -50.34
N ASP A 418 11.67 21.07 -51.44
CA ASP A 418 13.12 21.24 -51.50
C ASP A 418 13.58 22.40 -50.61
N HIS A 419 14.78 22.29 -50.02
CA HIS A 419 15.78 23.37 -49.99
C HIS A 419 17.13 22.83 -49.50
N ASP A 420 18.15 22.99 -50.35
CA ASP A 420 19.57 22.92 -50.03
C ASP A 420 19.95 23.92 -48.93
N HIS A 421 20.95 23.58 -48.12
CA HIS A 421 22.05 24.50 -47.76
C HIS A 421 23.22 23.72 -47.11
N ASP A 422 24.39 23.86 -47.72
CA ASP A 422 25.72 23.58 -47.14
C ASP A 422 25.92 24.31 -45.81
N HIS A 423 26.75 23.76 -44.92
CA HIS A 423 27.88 24.49 -44.33
C HIS A 423 28.82 23.60 -43.51
N ASP A 424 30.11 23.90 -43.71
CA ASP A 424 31.31 23.34 -43.10
C ASP A 424 31.35 23.44 -41.56
N HIS A 425 32.01 22.48 -40.92
CA HIS A 425 32.49 22.61 -39.56
C HIS A 425 34.00 22.36 -39.51
N ASP A 426 34.74 23.47 -39.38
CA ASP A 426 36.15 23.47 -39.01
C ASP A 426 36.35 23.02 -37.56
N HIS A 427 37.40 22.22 -37.38
CA HIS A 427 37.99 21.85 -36.11
C HIS A 427 38.86 22.99 -35.59
N ASP A 428 38.79 23.30 -34.31
CA ASP A 428 39.95 23.79 -33.57
C ASP A 428 39.96 23.25 -32.13
N HIS A 429 41.12 22.69 -31.79
CA HIS A 429 41.55 22.30 -30.46
C HIS A 429 42.20 23.51 -29.79
N ASP A 430 42.01 23.67 -28.49
CA ASP A 430 43.06 24.28 -27.65
C ASP A 430 43.08 23.65 -26.25
N HIS A 431 44.31 23.28 -25.87
CA HIS A 431 44.72 22.89 -24.53
C HIS A 431 45.13 24.15 -23.77
N ASP A 432 44.88 24.19 -22.46
CA ASP A 432 45.79 24.89 -21.55
C ASP A 432 45.86 24.19 -20.19
N HIS A 433 47.11 23.99 -19.77
CA HIS A 433 47.54 23.53 -18.45
C HIS A 433 47.76 24.76 -17.57
N ASP A 434 47.43 24.67 -16.28
CA ASP A 434 48.21 25.38 -15.26
C ASP A 434 48.25 24.59 -13.95
N HIS A 435 49.47 24.48 -13.42
CA HIS A 435 49.84 23.95 -12.13
C HIS A 435 49.85 25.09 -11.11
N ASP A 436 49.42 24.83 -9.88
CA ASP A 436 50.06 25.45 -8.71
C ASP A 436 49.99 24.52 -7.49
N HIS A 437 51.16 24.37 -6.87
CA HIS A 437 51.40 23.69 -5.61
C HIS A 437 51.36 24.70 -4.47
N ASP A 438 50.77 24.34 -3.33
CA ASP A 438 51.30 24.80 -2.04
C ASP A 438 51.07 23.74 -0.96
N HIS A 439 52.16 23.44 -0.26
CA HIS A 439 52.25 22.59 0.92
C HIS A 439 52.07 23.45 2.17
N ASP A 440 51.34 22.96 3.18
CA ASP A 440 51.71 23.28 4.56
C ASP A 440 51.50 22.09 5.50
N HIS A 441 52.53 21.84 6.30
CA HIS A 441 52.62 20.77 7.29
C HIS A 441 52.48 21.38 8.68
N GLY A 442 51.51 20.90 9.45
CA GLY A 442 51.43 21.14 10.89
C GLY A 442 51.29 19.83 11.66
N HIS A 443 52.42 19.31 12.14
CA HIS A 443 52.45 18.35 13.25
C HIS A 443 52.47 19.13 14.56
N ASP A 444 51.70 18.69 15.57
CA ASP A 444 52.24 18.62 16.92
C ASP A 444 51.50 17.60 17.80
N HIS A 445 52.31 16.90 18.60
CA HIS A 445 51.97 15.89 19.59
C HIS A 445 51.93 16.48 21.01
N HIS A 446 51.23 15.78 21.91
CA HIS A 446 51.41 15.75 23.37
C HIS A 446 51.18 17.03 24.21
N HIS A 447 50.12 17.01 25.03
CA HIS A 447 50.23 16.63 26.44
C HIS A 447 48.88 16.23 27.06
#